data_AF-A0A5K3G0A6-F1
#
_entry.id   AF-A0A5K3G0A6-F1
#
_cell.length_a   1.000
_cell.length_b   1.000
_cell.length_c   1.000
_cell.angle_alpha   90.00
_cell.angle_beta   90.00
_cell.angle_gamma   90.00
#
_symmetry.space_group_name_H-M   'P 1'
#
loop_
_entity.id
_entity.type
_entity.pdbx_description
1 polymer ?
#
loop_
_entity_poly.entity_id
_entity_poly.type
_entity_poly.pdbx_seq_one_letter_code
_entity_poly.pdbx_strand_id
1 'polypeptide(L)'
;MSVGHLVPQFSAITTAQYGLNSPFVKQIMGYDTVVPPNAISSEMDFLNRLDNLSGEMDFVCGTQLFAKLLAAIAGAKVQYYNFMHKTVGSQFPAWVGAMHGYETEYVFGMPYSSEFQTSFYSFTAEEKELSAKMMRYWANFARSG
;
A
#
# COMPACT_ATOMS: atom_id res chain seq x y z
N MET A 1 -24.04 2.21 -18.22
CA MET A 1 -22.71 2.78 -18.52
C MET A 1 -22.49 3.95 -17.58
N SER A 2 -21.75 3.74 -16.48
CA SER A 2 -21.28 4.84 -15.64
C SER A 2 -19.88 5.19 -16.10
N VAL A 3 -19.75 6.28 -16.85
CA VAL A 3 -18.46 6.90 -17.12
C VAL A 3 -18.18 7.75 -15.89
N GLY A 4 -17.41 7.20 -14.95
CA GLY A 4 -17.02 7.87 -13.71
C GLY A 4 -16.29 9.18 -14.02
N HIS A 5 -17.03 10.28 -13.99
CA HIS A 5 -16.41 11.59 -13.80
C HIS A 5 -15.97 11.63 -12.34
N LEU A 6 -14.67 11.58 -12.11
CA LEU A 6 -14.10 12.01 -10.83
C LEU A 6 -14.64 13.43 -10.60
N VAL A 7 -15.50 13.59 -9.59
CA VAL A 7 -16.00 14.91 -9.21
C VAL A 7 -14.78 15.74 -8.81
N PRO A 8 -14.42 16.83 -9.52
CA PRO A 8 -13.15 17.53 -9.32
C PRO A 8 -12.92 17.96 -7.86
N GLN A 9 -14.01 18.25 -7.14
CA GLN A 9 -14.00 18.62 -5.73
C GLN A 9 -13.62 17.47 -4.81
N PHE A 10 -14.04 16.23 -5.10
CA PHE A 10 -13.71 15.08 -4.26
C PHE A 10 -12.22 14.75 -4.37
N SER A 11 -11.69 14.69 -5.60
CA SER A 11 -10.27 14.50 -5.83
C SER A 11 -9.42 15.63 -5.21
N ALA A 12 -9.86 16.89 -5.32
CA ALA A 12 -9.14 18.03 -4.75
C ALA A 12 -9.09 18.01 -3.21
N ILE A 13 -10.18 17.62 -2.53
CA ILE A 13 -10.20 17.50 -1.07
C ILE A 13 -9.31 16.35 -0.61
N THR A 14 -9.38 15.20 -1.27
CA THR A 14 -8.52 14.04 -0.95
C THR A 14 -7.05 14.40 -1.13
N THR A 15 -6.65 15.00 -2.26
CA THR A 15 -5.26 15.44 -2.49
C THR A 15 -4.80 16.49 -1.46
N ALA A 16 -5.69 17.41 -1.07
CA ALA A 16 -5.35 18.43 -0.08
C ALA A 16 -5.14 17.84 1.33
N GLN A 17 -5.86 16.78 1.72
CA GLN A 17 -5.70 16.11 3.02
C GLN A 17 -4.30 15.50 3.21
N TYR A 18 -3.62 15.06 2.15
CA TYR A 18 -2.23 14.57 2.24
C TYR A 18 -1.18 15.70 2.23
N GLY A 19 -1.63 16.96 2.25
CA GLY A 19 -0.74 18.11 2.22
C GLY A 19 -0.11 18.39 0.86
N LEU A 20 -0.66 17.83 -0.21
CA LEU A 20 -0.30 18.19 -1.59
C LEU A 20 -0.98 19.48 -2.04
N ASN A 21 -1.54 20.25 -1.09
CA ASN A 21 -2.09 21.56 -1.35
C ASN A 21 -0.97 22.58 -1.54
N SER A 22 -0.90 23.19 -2.71
CA SER A 22 0.05 24.26 -3.03
C SER A 22 -0.69 25.47 -3.61
N PRO A 23 -0.09 26.68 -3.56
CA PRO A 23 -0.66 27.86 -4.19
C PRO A 23 -0.98 27.67 -5.68
N PHE A 24 -0.23 26.81 -6.38
CA PHE A 24 -0.43 26.50 -7.79
C PHE A 24 -1.68 25.66 -8.05
N VAL A 25 -2.06 24.75 -7.14
CA VAL A 25 -3.27 23.93 -7.29
C VAL A 25 -4.52 24.82 -7.34
N LYS A 26 -4.61 25.81 -6.45
CA LYS A 26 -5.70 26.81 -6.44
C LYS A 26 -5.76 27.60 -7.76
N GLN A 27 -4.60 27.97 -8.31
CA GLN A 27 -4.52 28.70 -9.58
C GLN A 27 -4.99 27.87 -10.78
N ILE A 28 -4.65 26.58 -10.82
CA ILE A 28 -5.03 25.68 -11.92
C ILE A 28 -6.51 25.28 -11.84
N MET A 29 -6.99 24.97 -10.63
CA MET A 29 -8.34 24.42 -10.42
C MET A 29 -9.43 25.50 -10.27
N GLY A 30 -9.06 26.75 -10.00
CA GLY A 30 -10.01 27.83 -9.74
C GLY A 30 -10.87 27.60 -8.48
N TYR A 31 -10.46 26.69 -7.60
CA TYR A 31 -11.21 26.25 -6.42
C TYR A 31 -10.32 26.31 -5.17
N ASP A 32 -10.87 26.81 -4.07
CA ASP A 32 -10.21 26.83 -2.76
C ASP A 32 -10.64 25.60 -1.96
N THR A 33 -9.68 24.74 -1.62
CA THR A 33 -9.95 23.50 -0.87
C THR A 33 -10.26 23.76 0.60
N VAL A 34 -10.07 24.99 1.11
CA VAL A 34 -10.22 25.39 2.53
C VAL A 34 -9.23 24.66 3.47
N VAL A 35 -8.45 23.72 2.96
CA VAL A 35 -7.39 23.02 3.68
C VAL A 35 -6.15 23.91 3.72
N PRO A 36 -5.51 24.13 4.88
CA PRO A 36 -4.27 24.90 4.94
C PRO A 36 -3.18 24.32 4.02
N PRO A 37 -2.36 25.15 3.36
CA PRO A 37 -1.18 24.67 2.64
C PRO A 37 -0.24 23.95 3.61
N ASN A 38 0.15 22.73 3.28
CA ASN A 38 1.26 22.07 3.95
C ASN A 38 2.52 22.36 3.14
N ALA A 39 3.56 22.85 3.81
CA ALA A 39 4.85 23.04 3.17
C ALA A 39 5.48 21.67 2.91
N ILE A 40 5.59 21.29 1.64
CA ILE A 40 6.46 20.19 1.22
C ILE A 40 7.89 20.60 1.55
N SER A 41 8.54 19.80 2.39
CA SER A 41 9.87 20.12 2.96
C SER A 41 11.03 19.60 2.12
N SER A 42 10.78 18.61 1.25
CA SER A 42 11.77 18.01 0.35
C SER A 42 11.10 17.21 -0.77
N GLU A 43 11.87 16.83 -1.80
CA GLU A 43 11.42 15.91 -2.85
C GLU A 43 10.95 14.56 -2.27
N MET A 44 11.64 14.04 -1.27
CA MET A 44 11.26 12.79 -0.61
C MET A 44 9.95 12.91 0.17
N ASP A 45 9.72 14.04 0.84
CA ASP A 45 8.45 14.32 1.53
C ASP A 45 7.29 14.38 0.54
N PHE A 46 7.50 14.98 -0.64
CA PHE A 46 6.52 14.95 -1.73
C PHE A 46 6.23 13.52 -2.21
N LEU A 47 7.27 12.75 -2.53
CA LEU A 47 7.12 11.38 -3.04
C LEU A 47 6.39 10.48 -2.03
N ASN A 48 6.74 10.56 -0.75
CA ASN A 48 6.09 9.78 0.31
C ASN A 48 4.61 10.15 0.48
N ARG A 49 4.26 11.43 0.37
CA ARG A 49 2.85 11.87 0.45
C ARG A 49 2.05 11.42 -0.76
N LEU A 50 2.65 11.46 -1.94
CA LEU A 50 2.03 10.99 -3.17
C LEU A 50 1.82 9.47 -3.14
N ASP A 51 2.82 8.72 -2.67
CA ASP A 51 2.75 7.27 -2.46
C ASP A 51 1.62 6.90 -1.48
N ASN A 52 1.57 7.54 -0.30
CA ASN A 52 0.50 7.33 0.68
C ASN A 52 -0.88 7.64 0.10
N LEU A 53 -1.04 8.77 -0.59
CA LEU A 53 -2.30 9.12 -1.25
C LEU A 53 -2.73 8.04 -2.26
N SER A 54 -1.83 7.62 -3.15
CA SER A 54 -2.14 6.60 -4.15
C SER A 54 -2.49 5.27 -3.48
N GLY A 55 -1.67 4.82 -2.53
CA GLY A 55 -1.88 3.56 -1.82
C GLY A 55 -3.19 3.54 -1.03
N GLU A 56 -3.54 4.64 -0.37
CA GLU A 56 -4.79 4.75 0.39
C GLU A 56 -6.03 4.78 -0.50
N MET A 57 -6.00 5.52 -1.61
CA MET A 57 -7.12 5.56 -2.55
C MET A 57 -7.34 4.23 -3.27
N ASP A 58 -6.27 3.60 -3.76
CA ASP A 58 -6.39 2.45 -4.65
C ASP A 58 -6.50 1.12 -3.89
N PHE A 59 -5.93 1.02 -2.68
CA PHE A 59 -5.79 -0.26 -1.97
C PHE A 59 -6.23 -0.21 -0.51
N VAL A 60 -5.62 0.65 0.32
CA VAL A 60 -5.70 0.52 1.79
C VAL A 60 -7.11 0.82 2.31
N CYS A 61 -7.68 1.98 1.99
CA CYS A 61 -8.98 2.39 2.53
C CYS A 61 -10.11 1.46 2.08
N GLY A 62 -10.10 1.04 0.80
CA GLY A 62 -11.06 0.07 0.26
C GLY A 62 -10.97 -1.28 0.96
N THR A 63 -9.75 -1.82 1.14
CA THR A 63 -9.53 -3.09 1.83
C THR A 63 -9.94 -3.02 3.31
N GLN A 64 -9.62 -1.93 4.00
CA GLN A 64 -10.03 -1.74 5.39
C GLN A 64 -11.55 -1.60 5.54
N LEU A 65 -12.21 -0.86 4.65
CA LEU A 65 -13.66 -0.75 4.64
C LEU A 65 -14.30 -2.12 4.43
N PHE A 66 -13.82 -2.88 3.45
CA PHE A 66 -14.29 -4.24 3.20
C PHE A 66 -14.13 -5.14 4.43
N ALA A 67 -12.96 -5.13 5.06
CA ALA A 67 -12.71 -5.90 6.29
C ALA A 67 -13.64 -5.50 7.43
N LYS A 68 -13.89 -4.20 7.64
CA LYS A 68 -14.83 -3.67 8.64
C LYS A 68 -16.27 -4.11 8.37
N LEU A 69 -16.71 -4.05 7.12
CA LEU A 69 -18.06 -4.47 6.72
C LEU A 69 -18.25 -5.97 6.92
N LEU A 70 -17.26 -6.79 6.57
CA LEU A 70 -17.30 -8.23 6.84
C LEU A 70 -17.32 -8.53 8.35
N ALA A 71 -16.52 -7.82 9.14
CA ALA A 71 -16.45 -8.01 10.59
C ALA A 71 -17.77 -7.66 11.30
N ALA A 72 -18.64 -6.85 10.70
CA ALA A 72 -19.95 -6.51 11.23
C ALA A 72 -20.99 -7.64 11.04
N ILE A 73 -20.70 -8.66 10.22
CA ILE A 73 -21.58 -9.80 10.00
C ILE A 73 -21.50 -10.72 11.23
N ALA A 74 -22.66 -11.08 11.78
CA ALA A 74 -22.73 -11.95 12.96
C ALA A 74 -22.01 -13.28 12.72
N GLY A 75 -21.05 -13.61 13.58
CA GLY A 75 -20.26 -14.85 13.50
C GLY A 75 -19.08 -14.81 12.52
N ALA A 76 -18.88 -13.72 11.78
CA ALA A 76 -17.72 -13.57 10.91
C ALA A 76 -16.42 -13.43 11.71
N LYS A 77 -15.36 -14.09 11.24
CA LYS A 77 -14.00 -13.93 11.73
C LYS A 77 -13.14 -13.38 10.60
N VAL A 78 -12.64 -12.16 10.77
CA VAL A 78 -11.84 -11.46 9.75
C VAL A 78 -10.41 -11.34 10.25
N GLN A 79 -9.47 -11.79 9.43
CA GLN A 79 -8.05 -11.56 9.64
C GLN A 79 -7.58 -10.50 8.66
N TYR A 80 -6.76 -9.56 9.13
CA TYR A 80 -6.21 -8.47 8.35
C TYR A 80 -4.72 -8.33 8.70
N TYR A 81 -3.88 -8.07 7.71
CA TYR A 81 -2.46 -7.81 7.92
C TYR A 81 -1.99 -6.64 7.08
N ASN A 82 -0.93 -5.98 7.54
CA ASN A 82 -0.20 -4.96 6.82
C ASN A 82 1.24 -5.46 6.60
N PHE A 83 1.67 -5.59 5.35
CA PHE A 83 3.01 -6.03 4.99
C PHE A 83 3.90 -4.80 4.74
N MET A 84 4.94 -4.63 5.55
CA MET A 84 5.78 -3.42 5.54
C MET A 84 7.28 -3.74 5.39
N HIS A 85 7.62 -4.91 4.84
CA HIS A 85 9.01 -5.33 4.65
C HIS A 85 9.48 -5.11 3.22
N LYS A 86 10.57 -4.37 3.02
CA LYS A 86 11.25 -4.26 1.73
C LYS A 86 12.33 -5.33 1.64
N THR A 87 12.27 -6.17 0.61
CA THR A 87 13.31 -7.17 0.35
C THR A 87 14.68 -6.49 0.17
N VAL A 88 15.68 -6.93 0.93
CA VAL A 88 17.04 -6.34 0.92
C VAL A 88 17.71 -6.52 -0.45
N GLY A 89 17.52 -7.68 -1.08
CA GLY A 89 18.07 -7.97 -2.42
C GLY A 89 17.33 -7.31 -3.58
N SER A 90 16.19 -6.64 -3.34
CA SER A 90 15.41 -6.01 -4.39
C SER A 90 16.20 -4.89 -5.09
N GLN A 91 16.15 -4.88 -6.43
CA GLN A 91 16.87 -3.89 -7.25
C GLN A 91 16.21 -2.50 -7.24
N PHE A 92 15.04 -2.35 -6.61
CA PHE A 92 14.36 -1.07 -6.51
C PHE A 92 15.00 -0.15 -5.46
N PRO A 93 14.96 1.18 -5.66
CA PRO A 93 15.54 2.14 -4.74
C PRO A 93 15.08 1.95 -3.28
N ALA A 94 15.95 2.27 -2.31
CA ALA A 94 15.62 2.09 -0.88
C ALA A 94 14.34 2.83 -0.44
N TRP A 95 14.06 3.98 -1.06
CA TRP A 95 12.96 4.85 -0.66
C TRP A 95 11.57 4.32 -0.96
N VAL A 96 11.42 3.34 -1.88
CA VAL A 96 10.10 2.83 -2.29
C VAL A 96 9.44 1.92 -1.24
N GLY A 97 10.17 1.55 -0.19
CA GLY A 97 9.63 0.69 0.87
C GLY A 97 9.10 -0.67 0.36
N ALA A 98 8.01 -1.13 0.98
CA ALA A 98 7.32 -2.36 0.61
C ALA A 98 6.31 -2.08 -0.52
N MET A 99 6.68 -2.42 -1.75
CA MET A 99 5.85 -2.15 -2.92
C MET A 99 4.70 -3.14 -3.07
N HIS A 100 3.68 -2.73 -3.82
CA HIS A 100 2.55 -3.57 -4.19
C HIS A 100 2.98 -4.90 -4.81
N GLY A 101 2.48 -6.01 -4.27
CA GLY A 101 2.69 -7.37 -4.79
C GLY A 101 3.97 -8.05 -4.30
N TYR A 102 4.87 -7.36 -3.60
CA TYR A 102 6.14 -7.95 -3.14
C TYR A 102 5.97 -8.91 -1.96
N GLU A 103 4.83 -8.86 -1.26
CA GLU A 103 4.48 -9.85 -0.24
C GLU A 103 4.22 -11.23 -0.86
N THR A 104 3.83 -11.29 -2.14
CA THR A 104 3.49 -12.56 -2.82
C THR A 104 4.67 -13.52 -2.84
N GLU A 105 5.89 -13.00 -2.98
CA GLU A 105 7.13 -13.78 -2.91
C GLU A 105 7.25 -14.55 -1.59
N TYR A 106 6.86 -13.91 -0.48
CA TYR A 106 6.90 -14.50 0.85
C TYR A 106 5.76 -15.48 1.08
N VAL A 107 4.58 -15.22 0.51
CA VAL A 107 3.41 -16.12 0.57
C VAL A 107 3.67 -17.42 -0.21
N PHE A 108 4.35 -17.34 -1.34
CA PHE A 108 4.63 -18.49 -2.22
C PHE A 108 6.00 -19.15 -1.98
N GLY A 109 6.77 -18.67 -1.00
CA GLY A 109 8.03 -19.31 -0.60
C GLY A 109 9.20 -19.07 -1.56
N MET A 110 9.21 -17.95 -2.29
CA MET A 110 10.33 -17.58 -3.17
C MET A 110 11.69 -17.51 -2.45
N PRO A 111 11.78 -17.12 -1.16
CA PRO A 111 13.02 -17.24 -0.40
C PRO A 111 13.59 -18.66 -0.30
N TYR A 112 12.80 -19.70 -0.58
CA TYR A 112 13.24 -21.11 -0.63
C TYR A 112 13.47 -21.63 -2.07
N SER A 113 13.10 -20.87 -3.09
CA SER A 113 13.31 -21.25 -4.50
C SER A 113 14.72 -20.86 -4.97
N SER A 114 15.52 -21.85 -5.35
CA SER A 114 16.85 -21.61 -5.94
C SER A 114 16.77 -21.00 -7.34
N GLU A 115 15.76 -21.38 -8.12
CA GLU A 115 15.53 -20.87 -9.48
C GLU A 115 15.18 -19.38 -9.44
N PHE A 116 14.28 -18.98 -8.54
CA PHE A 116 13.92 -17.58 -8.36
C PHE A 116 15.12 -16.75 -7.92
N GLN A 117 15.86 -17.22 -6.91
CA GLN A 117 17.02 -16.48 -6.39
C GLN A 117 18.15 -16.32 -7.40
N THR A 118 18.31 -17.29 -8.31
CA THR A 118 19.29 -17.20 -9.39
C THR A 118 18.85 -16.24 -10.50
N SER A 119 17.54 -16.17 -10.77
CA SER A 119 16.99 -15.37 -11.87
C SER A 119 16.70 -13.91 -11.49
N PHE A 120 16.43 -13.63 -10.22
CA PHE A 120 15.98 -12.32 -9.75
C PHE A 120 16.91 -11.72 -8.69
N TYR A 121 16.79 -12.14 -7.43
CA TYR A 121 17.62 -11.68 -6.31
C TYR A 121 17.57 -12.64 -5.13
N SER A 122 18.57 -12.53 -4.25
CA SER A 122 18.68 -13.33 -3.03
C SER A 122 17.88 -12.74 -1.86
N PHE A 123 17.62 -13.60 -0.87
CA PHE A 123 16.93 -13.25 0.37
C PHE A 123 17.82 -13.54 1.59
N THR A 124 17.66 -12.75 2.64
CA THR A 124 18.36 -12.95 3.92
C THR A 124 17.80 -14.13 4.71
N ALA A 125 18.47 -14.50 5.81
CA ALA A 125 17.96 -15.53 6.72
C ALA A 125 16.65 -15.09 7.39
N GLU A 126 16.58 -13.82 7.80
CA GLU A 126 15.40 -13.20 8.40
C GLU A 126 14.22 -13.17 7.41
N GLU A 127 14.49 -12.95 6.13
CA GLU A 127 13.47 -12.97 5.07
C GLU A 127 12.94 -14.38 4.79
N LYS A 128 13.79 -15.41 4.91
CA LYS A 128 13.34 -16.82 4.87
C LYS A 128 12.43 -17.11 6.07
N GLU A 129 12.80 -16.68 7.27
CA GLU A 129 11.95 -16.84 8.46
C GLU A 129 10.61 -16.11 8.33
N LEU A 130 10.62 -14.89 7.78
CA LEU A 130 9.41 -14.13 7.46
C LEU A 130 8.51 -14.91 6.49
N SER A 131 9.09 -15.49 5.42
CA SER A 131 8.33 -16.30 4.47
C SER A 131 7.75 -17.57 5.13
N ALA A 132 8.52 -18.29 5.95
CA ALA A 132 8.01 -19.43 6.70
C ALA A 132 6.82 -19.05 7.60
N LYS A 133 6.90 -17.89 8.26
CA LYS A 133 5.83 -17.36 9.08
C LYS A 133 4.58 -17.02 8.25
N MET A 134 4.75 -16.36 7.11
CA MET A 134 3.66 -16.02 6.18
C MET A 134 2.99 -17.27 5.62
N MET A 135 3.76 -18.21 5.06
CA MET A 135 3.25 -19.49 4.56
C MET A 135 2.47 -20.26 5.64
N ARG A 136 2.97 -20.26 6.89
CA ARG A 136 2.26 -20.90 8.01
C ARG A 136 0.94 -20.21 8.31
N TYR A 137 0.89 -18.88 8.35
CA TYR A 137 -0.37 -18.16 8.57
C TYR A 137 -1.38 -18.45 7.46
N TRP A 138 -0.97 -18.37 6.19
CA TRP A 138 -1.82 -18.65 5.05
C TRP A 138 -2.32 -20.11 5.01
N ALA A 139 -1.44 -21.08 5.25
CA ALA A 139 -1.80 -22.49 5.28
C ALA A 139 -2.74 -22.83 6.45
N ASN A 140 -2.55 -22.22 7.62
CA ASN A 140 -3.43 -22.42 8.76
C ASN A 140 -4.80 -21.77 8.54
N PHE A 141 -4.84 -20.55 7.99
CA PHE A 141 -6.10 -19.90 7.62
C PHE A 141 -6.89 -20.73 6.62
N ALA A 142 -6.23 -21.23 5.57
CA ALA A 142 -6.87 -22.10 4.58
C ALA A 142 -7.38 -23.43 5.18
N ARG A 143 -6.70 -23.95 6.21
CA ARG A 143 -7.05 -25.23 6.84
C ARG A 143 -8.20 -25.12 7.85
N SER A 144 -8.23 -24.04 8.64
CA SER A 144 -9.09 -23.98 9.82
C SER A 144 -9.84 -22.67 10.04
N GLY A 145 -9.62 -21.65 9.20
CA GLY A 145 -10.18 -20.30 9.41
C GLY A 145 -9.51 -19.58 10.58
#